data_AF-A0A7X9C4W0-F1
#
_entry.id   AF-A0A7X9C4W0-F1
#
_cell.length_a   1.000
_cell.length_b   1.000
_cell.length_c   1.000
_cell.angle_alpha   90.00
_cell.angle_beta   90.00
_cell.angle_gamma   90.00
#
_symmetry.space_group_name_H-M   'P 1'
#
loop_
_entity.id
_entity.type
_entity.pdbx_description
1 polymer ?
#
loop_
_entity_poly.entity_id
_entity_poly.type
_entity_poly.pdbx_seq_one_letter_code
_entity_poly.pdbx_strand_id
1 'polypeptide(L)'
;MLEIKRRGDILMELITGKITSIVFPDGKIKCPSAIGWTVSFYDDIALDKSMLMFKKDSGYISTSRVAKVERSNNRIIVHTKNSIYYIDLEAS
;
A
#
# COMPACT_ATOMS: atom_id res chain seq x y z
N MET A 1 11.85 -0.40 16.01
CA MET A 1 12.43 -1.76 15.90
C MET A 1 12.09 -2.26 14.50
N LEU A 2 13.03 -2.24 13.55
CA LEU A 2 12.81 -2.76 12.19
C LEU A 2 12.94 -4.29 12.23
N GLU A 3 11.94 -5.02 11.72
CA GLU A 3 12.03 -6.47 11.55
C GLU A 3 12.52 -6.77 10.12
N ILE A 4 13.76 -7.24 10.01
CA ILE A 4 14.41 -7.56 8.74
C ILE A 4 14.39 -9.08 8.56
N LYS A 5 13.63 -9.59 7.57
CA LYS A 5 13.71 -11.00 7.16
C LYS A 5 14.58 -11.14 5.91
N ARG A 6 15.68 -11.89 6.01
CA ARG A 6 16.58 -12.17 4.87
C ARG A 6 16.11 -13.39 4.08
N ARG A 7 15.82 -13.21 2.80
CA ARG A 7 15.89 -14.25 1.76
C ARG A 7 16.81 -13.71 0.67
N GLY A 8 17.89 -14.43 0.37
CA GLY A 8 18.84 -14.19 -0.74
C GLY A 8 18.84 -12.78 -1.35
N ASP A 9 19.67 -11.90 -0.78
CA ASP A 9 20.16 -10.65 -1.39
C ASP A 9 19.16 -9.60 -1.89
N ILE A 10 17.92 -9.56 -1.38
CA ILE A 10 17.02 -8.41 -1.54
C ILE A 10 16.53 -7.99 -0.15
N LEU A 11 16.96 -6.81 0.30
CA LEU A 11 16.44 -6.18 1.52
C LEU A 11 15.03 -5.67 1.20
N MET A 12 13.99 -6.41 1.61
CA MET A 12 12.61 -5.94 1.49
C MET A 12 12.31 -5.02 2.68
N GLU A 13 12.17 -3.72 2.42
CA GLU A 13 11.79 -2.77 3.46
C GLU A 13 10.28 -2.78 3.67
N LEU A 14 9.85 -2.77 4.93
CA LEU A 14 8.44 -2.65 5.27
C LEU A 14 8.11 -1.17 5.47
N ILE A 15 7.36 -0.61 4.52
CA ILE A 15 6.87 0.77 4.57
C ILE A 15 5.58 0.80 5.37
N THR A 16 5.41 1.82 6.21
CA THR A 16 4.16 2.08 6.94
C THR A 16 3.57 3.41 6.53
N GLY A 17 2.25 3.44 6.32
CA GLY A 17 1.53 4.65 5.94
C GLY A 17 0.04 4.56 6.24
N LYS A 18 -0.63 5.69 6.16
CA LYS A 18 -2.06 5.83 6.40
C LYS A 18 -2.81 5.94 5.08
N ILE A 19 -3.82 5.10 4.88
CA ILE A 19 -4.70 5.20 3.71
C ILE A 19 -5.54 6.48 3.85
N THR A 20 -5.35 7.45 2.95
CA THR A 20 -6.08 8.72 2.96
C THR A 20 -7.26 8.73 2.00
N SER A 21 -7.22 7.90 0.95
CA SER A 21 -8.33 7.70 0.05
C SER A 21 -8.21 6.38 -0.71
N ILE A 22 -9.35 5.79 -1.04
CA ILE A 22 -9.44 4.69 -2.00
C ILE A 22 -10.54 5.09 -2.97
N VAL A 23 -10.24 5.11 -4.26
CA VAL A 23 -11.21 5.47 -5.30
C VAL A 23 -11.26 4.42 -6.38
N PHE A 24 -12.39 4.29 -7.06
CA PHE A 24 -12.46 3.64 -8.36
C PHE A 24 -11.65 4.45 -9.41
N PRO A 25 -11.27 3.84 -10.54
CA PRO A 25 -10.60 4.58 -11.63
C PRO A 25 -11.43 5.74 -12.19
N ASP A 26 -12.76 5.74 -12.00
CA ASP A 26 -13.65 6.85 -12.35
C ASP A 26 -13.68 7.99 -11.31
N GLY A 27 -12.87 7.89 -10.25
CA GLY A 27 -12.72 8.91 -9.21
C GLY A 27 -13.71 8.80 -8.04
N LYS A 28 -14.70 7.90 -8.09
CA LYS A 28 -15.65 7.73 -6.97
C LYS A 28 -14.98 7.05 -5.79
N ILE A 29 -15.31 7.49 -4.57
CA ILE A 29 -14.81 6.87 -3.34
C ILE A 29 -15.24 5.40 -3.28
N LYS A 30 -14.29 4.54 -2.97
CA LYS A 30 -14.46 3.10 -2.78
C LYS A 30 -14.07 2.75 -1.36
N CYS A 31 -14.84 1.90 -0.69
CA CYS A 31 -14.54 1.42 0.67
C CYS A 31 -14.19 2.52 1.69
N PRO A 32 -15.12 3.44 2.01
CA PRO A 32 -14.88 4.53 2.97
C PRO A 32 -14.40 4.06 4.35
N SER A 33 -14.76 2.85 4.77
CA SER A 33 -14.37 2.27 6.06
C SER A 33 -12.88 1.96 6.22
N ALA A 34 -12.14 1.88 5.11
CA ALA A 34 -10.69 1.66 5.11
C ALA A 34 -9.88 2.97 5.12
N ILE A 35 -10.53 4.11 4.90
CA ILE A 35 -9.89 5.42 4.98
C ILE A 35 -9.53 5.67 6.46
N GLY A 36 -8.28 6.07 6.68
CA GLY A 36 -7.69 6.31 7.99
C GLY A 36 -6.95 5.11 8.58
N TRP A 37 -6.97 3.94 7.95
CA TRP A 37 -6.21 2.79 8.42
C TRP A 37 -4.71 3.02 8.24
N THR A 38 -3.93 2.80 9.30
CA THR A 38 -2.47 2.61 9.20
C THR A 38 -2.22 1.18 8.69
N VAL A 39 -1.48 1.08 7.60
CA VAL A 39 -1.11 -0.16 6.94
C VAL A 39 0.40 -0.22 6.70
N SER A 40 0.94 -1.43 6.72
CA SER A 40 2.32 -1.72 6.36
C SER A 40 2.37 -2.65 5.15
N PHE A 41 3.33 -2.44 4.27
CA PHE A 41 3.52 -3.23 3.05
C PHE A 41 4.98 -3.20 2.60
N TYR A 42 5.39 -4.19 1.82
CA TYR A 42 6.75 -4.25 1.30
C TYR A 42 6.96 -3.21 0.19
N ASP A 43 8.14 -2.58 0.17
CA ASP A 43 8.46 -1.53 -0.81
C ASP A 43 8.51 -2.06 -2.26
N ASP A 44 8.73 -3.37 -2.42
CA ASP A 44 8.92 -4.09 -3.68
C ASP A 44 7.60 -4.34 -4.44
N ILE A 45 6.75 -3.30 -4.51
CA ILE A 45 5.43 -3.37 -5.15
C ILE A 45 5.57 -3.74 -6.63
N ALA A 46 5.31 -5.00 -6.94
CA ALA A 46 5.43 -5.56 -8.28
C ALA A 46 4.19 -5.27 -9.15
N LEU A 47 4.43 -4.90 -10.41
CA LEU A 47 3.39 -4.75 -11.42
C LEU A 47 2.75 -6.11 -11.78
N ASP A 48 1.49 -6.07 -12.21
CA ASP A 48 0.64 -7.22 -12.55
C ASP A 48 0.49 -8.28 -11.43
N LYS A 49 0.87 -7.93 -10.19
CA LYS A 49 0.65 -8.74 -8.99
C LYS A 49 -0.29 -8.03 -8.04
N SER A 50 -0.99 -8.80 -7.21
CA SER A 50 -1.71 -8.25 -6.07
C SER A 50 -0.71 -7.82 -5.00
N MET A 51 -1.01 -6.71 -4.35
CA MET A 51 -0.27 -6.19 -3.21
C MET A 51 -1.03 -6.54 -1.92
N LEU A 52 -0.29 -6.87 -0.87
CA LEU A 52 -0.83 -7.06 0.47
C LEU A 52 -0.49 -5.84 1.33
N MET A 53 -1.52 -5.25 1.93
CA MET A 53 -1.39 -4.18 2.92
C MET A 53 -1.86 -4.72 4.27
N PHE A 54 -0.94 -4.89 5.21
CA PHE A 54 -1.21 -5.41 6.55
C PHE A 54 -1.67 -4.27 7.45
N LYS A 55 -2.85 -4.39 8.05
CA LYS A 55 -3.33 -3.38 8.99
C LYS A 55 -2.66 -3.61 10.35
N LYS A 56 -2.23 -2.53 11.01
CA LYS A 56 -1.47 -2.58 12.28
C LYS A 56 -2.08 -3.50 13.34
N ASP A 57 -3.41 -3.51 13.46
CA ASP A 57 -4.10 -4.19 14.57
C ASP A 57 -4.87 -5.46 14.17
N SER A 58 -5.00 -5.78 12.88
CA SER A 58 -5.58 -7.06 12.40
C SER A 58 -5.83 -7.09 10.90
N GLY A 59 -5.58 -8.25 10.29
CA GLY A 59 -5.98 -8.56 8.91
C GLY A 59 -5.15 -7.83 7.85
N TYR A 60 -5.60 -7.94 6.61
CA TYR A 60 -4.92 -7.34 5.47
C TYR A 60 -5.92 -6.95 4.37
N ILE A 61 -5.52 -6.00 3.53
CA ILE A 61 -6.16 -5.72 2.25
C ILE A 61 -5.32 -6.41 1.17
N SER A 62 -5.94 -7.30 0.40
CA SER A 62 -5.37 -7.77 -0.87
C SER A 62 -5.93 -6.93 -1.99
N THR A 63 -5.06 -6.19 -2.68
CA THR A 63 -5.48 -5.37 -3.80
C THR A 63 -5.78 -6.21 -5.05
N SER A 64 -6.48 -5.61 -6.02
CA SER A 64 -6.43 -6.12 -7.40
C SER A 64 -5.02 -5.89 -7.99
N ARG A 65 -4.72 -6.51 -9.13
CA ARG A 65 -3.39 -6.41 -9.76
C ARG A 65 -2.95 -4.96 -9.92
N VAL A 66 -1.73 -4.67 -9.49
CA VAL A 66 -1.10 -3.35 -9.59
C VAL A 66 -0.79 -3.05 -11.05
N ALA A 67 -1.23 -1.88 -11.51
CA ALA A 67 -0.99 -1.39 -12.87
C ALA A 67 0.09 -0.30 -12.91
N LYS A 68 0.17 0.53 -11.86
CA LYS A 68 1.15 1.63 -11.75
C LYS A 68 1.36 1.99 -10.28
N VAL A 69 2.57 2.43 -9.95
CA VAL A 69 2.91 2.97 -8.62
C VAL A 69 3.57 4.32 -8.80
N GLU A 70 3.09 5.33 -8.07
CA GLU A 70 3.69 6.66 -8.01
C GLU A 70 4.22 6.89 -6.59
N ARG A 71 5.44 7.40 -6.47
CA ARG A 71 6.10 7.63 -5.19
C ARG A 71 6.55 9.09 -5.09
N SER A 72 6.23 9.73 -3.97
CA SER A 72 6.81 10.99 -3.51
C SER A 72 7.38 10.81 -2.11
N ASN A 73 8.09 11.81 -1.60
CA ASN A 73 8.77 11.75 -0.29
C ASN A 73 7.85 11.38 0.88
N ASN A 74 6.55 11.69 0.79
CA ASN A 74 5.59 11.52 1.86
C ASN A 74 4.33 10.75 1.45
N ARG A 75 4.26 10.23 0.22
CA ARG A 75 3.06 9.57 -0.29
C ARG A 75 3.39 8.50 -1.33
N ILE A 76 2.62 7.43 -1.29
CA ILE A 76 2.58 6.42 -2.34
C ILE A 76 1.16 6.37 -2.90
N ILE A 77 1.04 6.37 -4.22
CA ILE A 77 -0.21 6.18 -4.94
C ILE A 77 -0.12 4.86 -5.70
N VAL A 78 -0.99 3.91 -5.36
CA VAL A 78 -1.02 2.58 -5.98
C VAL A 78 -2.24 2.48 -6.88
N HIS A 79 -2.02 2.47 -8.19
CA HIS A 79 -3.05 2.21 -9.16
C HIS A 79 -3.15 0.72 -9.39
N THR A 80 -4.36 0.20 -9.25
CA THR A 80 -4.70 -1.20 -9.48
C THR A 80 -5.84 -1.27 -10.49
N LYS A 81 -6.09 -2.46 -11.05
CA LYS A 81 -7.15 -2.66 -12.07
C LYS A 81 -8.49 -2.03 -11.67
N ASN A 82 -8.85 -2.11 -10.39
CA ASN A 82 -10.18 -1.72 -9.93
C ASN A 82 -10.17 -0.53 -8.95
N SER A 83 -9.00 -0.01 -8.56
CA SER A 83 -8.89 0.98 -7.48
C SER A 83 -7.58 1.75 -7.51
N ILE A 84 -7.61 2.97 -6.99
CA ILE A 84 -6.43 3.78 -6.72
C ILE A 84 -6.37 4.01 -5.20
N TYR A 85 -5.25 3.66 -4.60
CA TYR A 85 -5.00 3.86 -3.16
C TYR A 85 -4.06 5.04 -2.98
N TYR A 86 -4.44 5.98 -2.12
CA TYR A 86 -3.59 7.10 -1.69
C TYR A 86 -3.12 6.82 -0.27
N ILE A 87 -1.81 6.74 -0.08
CA ILE A 87 -1.20 6.34 1.19
C ILE A 87 -0.17 7.39 1.58
N ASP A 88 -0.41 8.08 2.69
CA ASP A 88 0.55 9.03 3.25
C ASP A 88 1.52 8.27 4.15
N LEU A 89 2.82 8.40 3.88
CA LEU A 89 3.86 7.69 4.61
C LEU A 89 4.02 8.28 6.02
N GLU A 90 4.14 7.41 7.03
CA GLU A 90 4.53 7.85 8.37
C GLU A 90 6.02 8.19 8.35
N ALA A 91 6.41 9.31 8.97
CA ALA A 91 7.81 9.68 9.09
C ALA A 91 8.56 8.60 9.90
N SER A 92 9.69 8.12 9.34
CA SER A 92 10.55 7.11 9.95
C SER A 92 11.35 7.67 11.14
#